data_AF-A0A8T5RV85-F1
#
_entry.id   AF-A0A8T5RV85-F1
#
_cell.length_a   1.000
_cell.length_b   1.000
_cell.length_c   1.000
_cell.angle_alpha   90.00
_cell.angle_beta   90.00
_cell.angle_gamma   90.00
#
_symmetry.space_group_name_H-M   'P 1'
#
loop_
_entity.id
_entity.type
_entity.pdbx_description
1 polymer ?
#
loop_
_entity_poly.entity_id
_entity_poly.type
_entity_poly.pdbx_seq_one_letter_code
_entity_poly.pdbx_strand_id
1 'polypeptide(L)' 'AYRQVEYLKEVLKSMGLSEDRIMFGYCTAAEGQKFQQEAIKFDKIIRELGPSPLKTKDDTPTKKAKA' A
#
# COMPACT_ATOMS: atom_id res chain seq x y z
N ALA A 1 -11.89 12.06 -4.56
CA ALA A 1 -10.99 11.05 -3.95
C ALA A 1 -11.57 9.64 -4.06
N TYR A 2 -12.66 9.30 -3.36
CA TYR A 2 -13.20 7.92 -3.35
C TYR A 2 -13.41 7.30 -4.75
N ARG A 3 -14.11 7.99 -5.66
CA ARG A 3 -14.31 7.50 -7.04
C ARG A 3 -13.02 7.24 -7.82
N GLN A 4 -11.97 8.02 -7.55
CA GLN A 4 -10.67 7.86 -8.22
C GLN A 4 -9.94 6.61 -7.70
N VAL A 5 -10.09 6.31 -6.40
CA VAL A 5 -9.52 5.09 -5.80
C VAL A 5 -10.21 3.85 -6.34
N GLU A 6 -11.54 3.85 -6.46
CA GLU A 6 -12.27 2.72 -7.04
C GLU A 6 -11.88 2.47 -8.50
N TYR A 7 -11.78 3.53 -9.30
CA TYR A 7 -11.25 3.42 -10.67
C TYR A 7 -9.83 2.85 -10.69
N LEU A 8 -8.96 3.28 -9.77
CA LEU A 8 -7.58 2.80 -9.71
C LEU A 8 -7.51 1.31 -9.32
N LYS A 9 -8.42 0.82 -8.48
CA LYS A 9 -8.55 -0.62 -8.20
C LYS A 9 -8.93 -1.41 -9.45
N GLU A 10 -9.90 -0.92 -10.24
CA GLU A 10 -10.26 -1.55 -11.51
C GLU A 10 -9.08 -1.60 -12.48
N VAL A 11 -8.30 -0.51 -12.56
CA VAL A 11 -7.06 -0.47 -13.36
C VAL A 11 -6.05 -1.49 -12.87
N LEU A 12 -5.78 -1.58 -11.57
CA LEU A 12 -4.87 -2.59 -11.01
C LEU A 12 -5.32 -4.01 -11.35
N LYS A 13 -6.61 -4.30 -11.21
CA LYS A 13 -7.19 -5.58 -11.57
C LYS A 13 -6.96 -5.90 -13.05
N SER A 14 -7.15 -4.93 -13.94
CA SER A 14 -6.92 -5.10 -15.38
C SER A 14 -5.45 -5.41 -15.73
N MET A 15 -4.51 -4.95 -14.90
CA MET A 15 -3.08 -5.22 -15.02
C MET A 15 -2.65 -6.55 -14.37
N GLY A 16 -3.60 -7.31 -13.81
CA GLY A 16 -3.30 -8.55 -13.08
C GLY A 16 -2.69 -8.32 -11.69
N LEU A 17 -2.86 -7.13 -11.12
CA LEU A 17 -2.40 -6.79 -9.78
C LEU A 17 -3.57 -6.86 -8.79
N SER A 18 -3.29 -7.23 -7.54
CA SER A 18 -4.31 -7.21 -6.50
C SER A 18 -4.74 -5.78 -6.16
N GLU A 19 -6.05 -5.57 -6.07
CA GLU A 19 -6.70 -4.33 -5.64
C GLU A 19 -6.30 -3.96 -4.20
N ASP A 20 -6.00 -4.97 -3.37
CA ASP A 20 -5.60 -4.83 -1.96
C ASP A 20 -4.22 -4.15 -1.79
N ARG A 21 -3.49 -3.94 -2.90
CA ARG A 21 -2.26 -3.14 -2.89
C ARG A 21 -2.52 -1.64 -2.69
N ILE A 22 -3.79 -1.20 -2.69
CA ILE A 22 -4.19 0.17 -2.40
C ILE A 22 -5.26 0.19 -1.31
N MET A 23 -5.01 0.97 -0.26
CA MET A 23 -5.96 1.24 0.81
C MET A 23 -6.29 2.72 0.87
N PHE A 24 -7.57 3.04 1.00
CA PHE A 24 -8.05 4.40 1.21
C PHE A 24 -8.86 4.46 2.50
N GLY A 25 -8.51 5.40 3.37
CA GLY A 25 -9.18 5.59 4.66
C GLY A 25 -9.29 7.07 5.01
N TYR A 26 -10.34 7.42 5.74
CA TYR A 26 -10.52 8.76 6.30
C TYR A 26 -9.98 8.81 7.72
N CYS A 27 -9.11 9.78 7.98
CA CYS A 27 -8.53 10.03 9.29
C CYS A 27 -8.48 11.53 9.55
N THR A 28 -9.01 11.96 10.69
CA THR A 28 -8.91 13.35 11.16
C THR A 28 -7.61 13.57 11.92
N ALA A 29 -7.24 14.84 12.18
CA ALA A 29 -6.01 15.17 12.89
C ALA A 29 -5.94 14.60 14.33
N ALA A 30 -7.09 14.33 14.96
CA ALA A 30 -7.17 13.78 16.32
C ALA A 30 -7.17 12.23 16.36
N GLU A 31 -7.31 11.57 15.21
CA GLU A 31 -7.46 10.11 15.12
C GLU A 31 -6.11 9.38 14.98
N GLY A 32 -5.08 9.80 15.71
CA GLY A 32 -3.74 9.22 15.61
C GLY A 32 -3.68 7.71 15.86
N GLN A 33 -4.45 7.21 16.85
CA GLN A 33 -4.51 5.78 17.15
C GLN A 33 -5.17 4.97 16.03
N LYS A 34 -6.20 5.51 15.38
CA LYS A 34 -6.86 4.88 14.22
C LYS A 34 -5.89 4.80 13.05
N PHE A 35 -5.15 5.87 12.78
CA PHE A 35 -4.11 5.87 11.74
C PHE A 35 -3.06 4.77 12.01
N GLN A 36 -2.56 4.69 13.25
CA GLN A 36 -1.60 3.66 13.64
C GLN A 36 -2.15 2.24 13.36
N GLN A 37 -3.38 1.97 13.77
CA GLN A 37 -4.01 0.67 13.57
C GLN A 37 -4.19 0.34 12.08
N GLU A 38 -4.67 1.28 11.28
CA GLU A 38 -4.84 1.06 9.84
C GLU A 38 -3.52 0.90 9.10
N ALA A 39 -2.49 1.67 9.48
CA ALA A 39 -1.15 1.50 8.92
C ALA A 39 -0.57 0.11 9.23
N ILE A 40 -0.76 -0.41 10.45
CA ILE A 40 -0.32 -1.75 10.84
C ILE A 40 -1.10 -2.83 10.05
N LYS A 41 -2.42 -2.67 9.90
CA LYS A 41 -3.24 -3.61 9.11
C LYS A 41 -2.78 -3.63 7.65
N PHE A 42 -2.53 -2.46 7.07
CA PHE A 42 -2.09 -2.37 5.68
C PHE A 42 -0.69 -2.94 5.46
N ASP A 43 0.26 -2.70 6.37
CA ASP A 43 1.59 -3.34 6.32
C ASP A 43 1.48 -4.87 6.33
N LYS A 44 0.59 -5.45 7.14
CA LYS A 44 0.33 -6.90 7.13
C LYS A 44 -0.18 -7.39 5.78
N ILE A 45 -1.19 -6.72 5.21
CA ILE A 45 -1.75 -7.05 3.88
C ILE A 45 -0.65 -7.02 2.81
N ILE A 46 0.18 -5.97 2.77
CA ILE A 46 1.26 -5.86 1.78
C ILE A 46 2.31 -6.94 1.97
N ARG A 47 2.65 -7.31 3.21
CA ARG A 47 3.58 -8.42 3.49
C ARG A 47 3.03 -9.76 3.02
N GLU A 48 1.74 -10.02 3.24
CA GLU A 48 1.06 -11.24 2.79
C GLU A 48 0.99 -11.33 1.27
N LEU A 49 0.74 -10.22 0.58
CA LEU A 49 0.77 -10.12 -0.88
C LEU A 49 2.18 -10.26 -1.49
N GLY A 50 3.21 -10.14 -0.66
CA GLY A 50 4.61 -10.18 -1.08
C GLY A 50 5.02 -9.02 -1.99
N PRO A 51 6.27 -9.06 -2.50
CA PRO A 51 6.82 -8.03 -3.38
C PRO A 51 5.93 -7.76 -4.59
N SER A 52 5.88 -6.49 -5.03
CA SER A 52 5.15 -6.14 -6.25
C SER A 52 5.75 -6.85 -7.47
N PRO A 53 4.93 -7.44 -8.35
CA PRO A 53 5.38 -8.01 -9.62
C PRO A 53 6.07 -7.01 -10.55
N LEU A 54 5.84 -5.71 -10.33
CA LEU A 54 6.47 -4.63 -11.11
C LEU A 54 7.90 -4.31 -10.66
N LYS A 55 8.37 -4.89 -9.54
CA LYS A 55 9.68 -4.59 -8.98
C LYS A 55 10.77 -5.22 -9.85
N THR A 56 11.66 -4.41 -10.43
CA THR A 56 12.83 -4.89 -11.17
C THR A 56 14.00 -5.18 -10.21
N LYS A 57 14.97 -5.98 -10.66
CA LYS A 57 16.13 -6.41 -9.84
C LYS A 57 17.02 -5.24 -9.39
N ASP A 58 17.01 -4.13 -10.13
CA ASP A 58 17.82 -2.94 -9.84
C ASP A 58 17.20 -2.02 -8.78
N ASP A 59 15.93 -2.23 -8.42
CA ASP A 59 15.14 -1.36 -7.54
C ASP A 59 15.36 -1.66 -6.04
N THR A 60 16.50 -2.28 -5.69
CA THR A 60 16.83 -2.52 -4.29
C THR A 60 17.39 -1.24 -3.67
N PRO A 61 16.76 -0.70 -2.61
CA PRO A 61 17.39 0.35 -1.83
C PRO A 61 18.63 -0.28 -1.18
N THR A 62 19.81 0.16 -1.62
CA THR A 62 21.07 -0.05 -0.92
C THR A 62 20.82 0.32 0.54
N LYS A 63 20.96 -0.66 1.45
CA LYS A 63 20.82 -0.43 2.89
C LYS A 63 21.75 0.72 3.27
N LYS A 64 21.24 1.93 3.47
CA LYS A 64 21.98 2.95 4.21
C LYS A 64 22.06 2.40 5.64
N ALA A 65 23.28 2.01 6.01
CA ALA A 65 23.62 1.56 7.34
C ALA A 65 23.07 2.53 8.39
N LYS A 66 22.48 1.98 9.45
CA LYS A 66 22.19 2.69 10.70
C LYS A 66 23.40 3.57 11.07
N ALA A 67 23.15 4.85 11.31
CA ALA A 67 23.97 5.69 12.18
C ALA A 67 23.42 5.58 13.61
#